data_AF-A0A835VYC4-F1
#
_entry.id   AF-A0A835VYC4-F1
#
_cell.length_a   1.000
_cell.length_b   1.000
_cell.length_c   1.000
_cell.angle_alpha   90.00
_cell.angle_beta   90.00
_cell.angle_gamma   90.00
#
_symmetry.space_group_name_H-M   'P 1'
#
loop_
_entity.id
_entity.type
_entity.pdbx_description
1 polymer ?
#
loop_
_entity_poly.entity_id
_entity_poly.type
_entity_poly.pdbx_seq_one_letter_code
_entity_poly.pdbx_strand_id
1 'polypeptide(L)'
;MGQDYAALELRPVLGGDAWARSALTAAISPAAFPTSEDEDEEKAFLQRTRGWRAPRLLVAYSQFATDKDLVAYFDAGANPAVSPVNVAASKAFRCYGLGGNLAPQLDWEEIRGSCVVLREMANPALPRGRISPRELVDTLQFFKDRDAQAVAAERDRARSFGFMPGVLPPVLPVDHPLRAAITRGLQATSASASATSSSRNRTSISSHGHAASQAAQAGVQQCATCGKTDGSTCELKACALCKSAWYCGRDCQKKDFKRHKKECASLARQRHQQ
;
A
#
# COMPACT_ATOMS: atom_id res chain seq x y z
N MET A 1 20.11 -15.92 16.53
CA MET A 1 19.35 -15.62 15.29
C MET A 1 17.99 -16.29 15.43
N GLY A 2 16.90 -15.53 15.39
CA GLY A 2 15.55 -16.10 15.49
C GLY A 2 15.14 -16.71 14.15
N GLN A 3 14.29 -17.73 14.20
CA GLN A 3 13.69 -18.30 12.99
C GLN A 3 12.54 -17.40 12.51
N ASP A 4 12.44 -17.28 11.19
CA ASP A 4 11.54 -16.38 10.48
C ASP A 4 10.40 -17.19 9.82
N TYR A 5 9.15 -16.79 10.07
CA TYR A 5 7.97 -17.54 9.67
C TYR A 5 7.10 -16.78 8.67
N ALA A 6 6.34 -17.51 7.85
CA ALA A 6 5.39 -16.91 6.91
C ALA A 6 4.18 -16.28 7.63
N ALA A 7 3.76 -16.88 8.73
CA ALA A 7 2.71 -16.37 9.60
C ALA A 7 3.01 -16.73 11.06
N LEU A 8 2.57 -15.87 11.97
CA LEU A 8 2.63 -16.05 13.40
C LEU A 8 1.21 -15.99 13.98
N GLU A 9 0.94 -16.85 14.95
CA GLU A 9 -0.26 -16.76 15.76
C GLU A 9 0.06 -16.03 17.05
N LEU A 10 -0.70 -14.98 17.36
CA LEU A 10 -0.69 -14.30 18.64
C LEU A 10 -1.94 -14.69 19.42
N ARG A 11 -1.75 -15.51 20.46
CA ARG A 11 -2.84 -15.89 21.38
C ARG A 11 -3.10 -14.78 22.41
N PRO A 12 -4.30 -14.68 22.98
CA PRO A 12 -4.55 -13.82 24.13
C PRO A 12 -3.66 -14.20 25.31
N VAL A 13 -3.11 -13.21 26.00
CA VAL A 13 -2.39 -13.43 27.26
C VAL A 13 -3.40 -13.53 28.40
N LEU A 14 -3.51 -14.71 29.00
CA LEU A 14 -4.48 -15.00 30.07
C LEU A 14 -3.79 -14.92 31.44
N GLY A 15 -3.66 -13.71 31.97
CA GLY A 15 -3.11 -13.44 33.30
C GLY A 15 -1.78 -12.67 33.30
N GLY A 16 -1.52 -11.96 34.39
CA GLY A 16 -0.36 -11.07 34.53
C GLY A 16 -0.45 -9.82 33.65
N ASP A 17 0.70 -9.16 33.43
CA ASP A 17 0.79 -8.04 32.49
C ASP A 17 0.74 -8.58 31.05
N ALA A 18 -0.37 -8.32 30.35
CA ALA A 18 -0.57 -8.69 28.95
C ALA A 18 0.51 -8.08 28.01
N TRP A 19 1.23 -7.08 28.48
CA TRP A 19 2.33 -6.42 27.77
C TRP A 19 3.72 -6.84 28.27
N ALA A 20 3.85 -7.80 29.18
CA ALA A 20 5.16 -8.31 29.57
C ALA A 20 5.82 -8.99 28.36
N ARG A 21 7.09 -8.68 28.07
CA ARG A 21 7.82 -9.28 26.93
C ARG A 21 7.83 -10.80 26.98
N SER A 22 8.01 -11.38 28.17
CA SER A 22 7.97 -12.83 28.38
C SER A 22 6.60 -13.42 28.07
N ALA A 23 5.52 -12.76 28.53
CA ALA A 23 4.16 -13.20 28.26
C ALA A 23 3.80 -13.13 26.77
N LEU A 24 4.15 -12.02 26.10
CA LEU A 24 3.97 -11.88 24.64
C LEU A 24 4.77 -12.92 23.87
N THR A 25 6.01 -13.18 24.28
CA THR A 25 6.86 -14.19 23.64
C THR A 25 6.25 -15.59 23.77
N ALA A 26 5.69 -15.94 24.93
CA ALA A 26 5.02 -17.22 25.15
C ALA A 26 3.68 -17.33 24.39
N ALA A 27 3.01 -16.20 24.18
CA ALA A 27 1.74 -16.13 23.46
C ALA A 27 1.90 -16.25 21.93
N ILE A 28 3.10 -15.99 21.40
CA ILE A 28 3.39 -16.02 19.96
C ILE A 28 3.97 -17.38 19.56
N SER A 29 3.40 -17.98 18.52
CA SER A 29 3.88 -19.23 17.94
C SER A 29 3.80 -19.21 16.41
N PRO A 30 4.58 -20.04 15.69
CA PRO A 30 4.42 -20.22 14.26
C PRO A 30 3.00 -20.67 13.90
N ALA A 31 2.44 -20.11 12.82
CA ALA A 31 1.13 -20.50 12.32
C ALA A 31 1.26 -21.17 10.94
N ALA A 32 0.55 -22.28 10.76
CA ALA A 32 0.32 -22.82 9.42
C ALA A 32 -0.67 -21.90 8.70
N PHE A 33 -0.27 -21.37 7.55
CA PHE A 33 -1.08 -20.44 6.76
C PHE A 33 -0.71 -20.55 5.27
N PRO A 34 -1.67 -20.49 4.35
CA PRO A 34 -1.39 -20.58 2.92
C PRO A 34 -0.59 -19.36 2.43
N THR A 35 0.22 -19.58 1.40
CA THR A 35 0.83 -18.51 0.62
C THR A 35 -0.06 -18.20 -0.59
N SER A 36 -1.23 -17.59 -0.36
CA SER A 36 -2.17 -17.20 -1.43
C SER A 36 -2.36 -15.69 -1.42
N GLU A 37 -2.35 -15.03 -2.58
CA GLU A 37 -2.67 -13.58 -2.69
C GLU A 37 -4.18 -13.31 -2.72
N ASP A 38 -5.00 -14.36 -2.58
CA ASP A 38 -6.45 -14.26 -2.54
C ASP A 38 -6.95 -14.23 -1.08
N GLU A 39 -7.40 -13.06 -0.64
CA GLU A 39 -7.96 -12.83 0.70
C GLU A 39 -9.13 -13.79 1.01
N ASP A 40 -9.95 -14.15 0.01
CA ASP A 40 -11.10 -15.03 0.23
C ASP A 40 -10.66 -16.49 0.42
N GLU A 41 -9.60 -16.94 -0.27
CA GLU A 41 -8.97 -18.24 -0.01
C GLU A 41 -8.31 -18.30 1.38
N GLU A 42 -7.61 -17.23 1.78
CA GLU A 42 -6.97 -17.09 3.09
C GLU A 42 -8.03 -17.14 4.22
N LYS A 43 -9.15 -16.44 4.06
CA LYS A 43 -10.29 -16.52 4.99
C LYS A 43 -10.93 -17.91 5.01
N ALA A 44 -11.15 -18.53 3.85
CA ALA A 44 -11.72 -19.88 3.78
C ALA A 44 -10.82 -20.91 4.48
N PHE A 45 -9.50 -20.75 4.38
CA PHE A 45 -8.55 -21.57 5.14
C PHE A 45 -8.74 -21.40 6.66
N LEU A 46 -8.88 -20.17 7.16
CA LEU A 46 -9.12 -19.90 8.58
C LEU A 46 -10.44 -20.51 9.07
N GLN A 47 -11.51 -20.41 8.27
CA GLN A 47 -12.79 -21.04 8.59
C GLN A 47 -12.65 -22.57 8.69
N ARG A 48 -11.99 -23.20 7.71
CA ARG A 48 -11.81 -24.66 7.67
C ARG A 48 -10.89 -25.19 8.77
N THR A 49 -9.79 -24.52 9.04
CA THR A 49 -8.74 -25.05 9.93
C THR A 49 -8.90 -24.64 11.39
N ARG A 50 -9.53 -23.48 11.64
CA ARG A 50 -9.68 -22.93 13.00
C ARG A 50 -11.13 -22.80 13.44
N GLY A 51 -12.10 -23.13 12.58
CA GLY A 51 -13.52 -23.00 12.88
C GLY A 51 -13.99 -21.56 13.06
N TRP A 52 -13.23 -20.58 12.54
CA TRP A 52 -13.58 -19.18 12.64
C TRP A 52 -14.89 -18.90 11.91
N ARG A 53 -15.78 -18.10 12.53
CA ARG A 53 -17.13 -17.85 11.99
C ARG A 53 -17.13 -16.69 11.00
N ALA A 54 -16.44 -15.60 11.34
CA ALA A 54 -16.36 -14.41 10.51
C ALA A 54 -14.92 -13.85 10.51
N PRO A 55 -13.97 -14.50 9.80
CA PRO A 55 -12.62 -13.97 9.64
C PRO A 55 -12.63 -12.56 9.05
N ARG A 56 -11.85 -11.66 9.64
CA ARG A 56 -11.62 -10.30 9.17
C ARG A 56 -10.12 -10.02 9.13
N LEU A 57 -9.73 -9.13 8.23
CA LEU A 57 -8.36 -8.65 8.06
C LEU A 57 -8.24 -7.19 8.49
N LEU A 58 -7.19 -6.89 9.25
CA LEU A 58 -6.72 -5.55 9.53
C LEU A 58 -5.35 -5.34 8.90
N VAL A 59 -5.12 -4.15 8.37
CA VAL A 59 -3.79 -3.73 7.91
C VAL A 59 -3.10 -2.98 9.04
N ALA A 60 -1.83 -3.28 9.28
CA ALA A 60 -1.04 -2.74 10.37
C ALA A 60 0.39 -2.41 9.94
N TYR A 61 1.18 -1.98 10.93
CA TYR A 61 2.56 -1.61 10.76
C TYR A 61 3.47 -2.39 11.70
N SER A 62 4.65 -2.78 11.23
CA SER A 62 5.76 -3.07 12.13
C SER A 62 6.36 -1.78 12.70
N GLN A 63 7.09 -1.91 13.82
CA GLN A 63 7.67 -0.77 14.55
C GLN A 63 8.50 0.19 13.67
N PHE A 64 9.18 -0.29 12.63
CA PHE A 64 10.07 0.52 11.79
C PHE A 64 9.54 0.77 10.38
N ALA A 65 8.39 0.22 10.03
CA ALA A 65 7.89 0.33 8.67
C ALA A 65 7.37 1.73 8.35
N THR A 66 7.78 2.24 7.19
CA THR A 66 7.31 3.52 6.66
C THR A 66 5.98 3.37 5.92
N ASP A 67 5.71 2.18 5.38
CA ASP A 67 4.46 1.81 4.71
C ASP A 67 3.82 0.59 5.38
N LYS A 68 2.57 0.31 5.03
CA LYS A 68 1.79 -0.82 5.55
C LYS A 68 2.48 -2.13 5.16
N ASP A 69 2.88 -2.91 6.14
CA ASP A 69 3.72 -4.09 5.93
C ASP A 69 3.26 -5.31 6.72
N LEU A 70 2.24 -5.18 7.56
CA LEU A 70 1.64 -6.26 8.30
C LEU A 70 0.15 -6.34 8.01
N VAL A 71 -0.39 -7.55 8.02
CA VAL A 71 -1.82 -7.80 8.13
C VAL A 71 -2.09 -8.76 9.27
N ALA A 72 -3.22 -8.54 9.95
CA ALA A 72 -3.66 -9.30 11.10
C ALA A 72 -5.07 -9.81 10.85
N TYR A 73 -5.21 -11.14 10.78
CA TYR A 73 -6.47 -11.84 10.72
C TYR A 73 -7.00 -12.12 12.12
N PHE A 74 -8.30 -11.95 12.33
CA PHE A 74 -9.00 -12.33 13.57
C PHE A 74 -10.43 -12.78 13.28
N ASP A 75 -11.05 -13.52 14.23
CA ASP A 75 -12.46 -13.91 14.11
C ASP A 75 -13.38 -12.86 14.74
N ALA A 76 -14.09 -12.09 13.92
CA ALA A 76 -15.10 -11.15 14.39
C ALA A 76 -16.39 -11.84 14.87
N GLY A 77 -16.56 -13.12 14.55
CA GLY A 77 -17.68 -13.94 15.02
C GLY A 77 -17.38 -14.69 16.32
N ALA A 78 -16.24 -14.40 16.97
CA ALA A 78 -15.87 -14.99 18.24
C ALA A 78 -16.87 -14.61 19.34
N ASN A 79 -17.32 -15.59 20.13
CA ASN A 79 -18.32 -15.38 21.17
C ASN A 79 -17.69 -14.62 22.37
N PRO A 80 -18.15 -13.40 22.69
CA PRO A 80 -17.60 -12.60 23.79
C PRO A 80 -17.65 -13.28 25.16
N ALA A 81 -18.58 -14.22 25.37
CA ALA A 81 -18.74 -14.93 26.64
C ALA A 81 -17.62 -15.96 26.91
N VAL A 82 -16.92 -16.42 25.87
CA VAL A 82 -15.91 -17.49 25.98
C VAL A 82 -14.57 -17.14 25.33
N SER A 83 -14.54 -16.15 24.43
CA SER A 83 -13.32 -15.73 23.74
C SER A 83 -12.70 -14.52 24.46
N PRO A 84 -11.53 -14.72 25.11
CA PRO A 84 -10.87 -13.67 25.85
C PRO A 84 -10.32 -12.59 24.90
N VAL A 85 -10.16 -11.39 25.45
CA VAL A 85 -9.64 -10.22 24.73
C VAL A 85 -8.14 -10.37 24.50
N ASN A 86 -7.73 -10.15 23.27
CA ASN A 86 -6.34 -10.01 22.90
C ASN A 86 -5.92 -8.55 23.04
N VAL A 87 -5.60 -8.12 24.26
CA VAL A 87 -5.32 -6.72 24.62
C VAL A 87 -4.21 -6.12 23.74
N ALA A 88 -3.13 -6.87 23.55
CA ALA A 88 -1.99 -6.39 22.76
C ALA A 88 -2.36 -6.20 21.27
N ALA A 89 -3.06 -7.17 20.68
CA ALA A 89 -3.52 -7.09 19.30
C ALA A 89 -4.53 -5.94 19.11
N SER A 90 -5.49 -5.82 20.03
CA SER A 90 -6.56 -4.82 19.98
C SER A 90 -6.02 -3.39 19.93
N LYS A 91 -4.92 -3.14 20.62
CA LYS A 91 -4.25 -1.83 20.60
C LYS A 91 -3.28 -1.68 19.44
N ALA A 92 -2.44 -2.69 19.17
CA ALA A 92 -1.37 -2.59 18.18
C ALA A 92 -1.85 -2.62 16.72
N PHE A 93 -2.95 -3.31 16.43
CA PHE A 93 -3.45 -3.49 15.05
C PHE A 93 -4.61 -2.56 14.69
N ARG A 94 -4.97 -1.63 15.60
CA ARG A 94 -5.97 -0.60 15.35
C ARG A 94 -5.39 0.54 14.51
N CYS A 95 -4.78 0.25 13.36
CA CYS A 95 -4.17 1.26 12.50
C CYS A 95 -5.18 1.89 11.52
N TYR A 96 -6.07 1.06 10.95
CA TYR A 96 -7.05 1.47 9.93
C TYR A 96 -8.44 0.88 10.21
N GLY A 97 -9.48 1.50 9.63
CA GLY A 97 -10.80 0.85 9.50
C GLY A 97 -10.77 -0.27 8.44
N LEU A 98 -11.87 -1.00 8.30
CA LEU A 98 -12.00 -2.05 7.26
C LEU A 98 -11.72 -1.48 5.86
N GLY A 99 -10.93 -2.20 5.06
CA GLY A 99 -10.60 -1.83 3.67
C GLY A 99 -9.58 -0.69 3.54
N GLY A 100 -8.85 -0.35 4.61
CA GLY A 100 -7.71 0.58 4.54
C GLY A 100 -8.06 2.08 4.52
N ASN A 101 -9.33 2.44 4.73
CA ASN A 101 -9.78 3.82 4.90
C ASN A 101 -9.91 4.16 6.40
N LEU A 102 -9.62 5.43 6.74
CA LEU A 102 -9.95 6.05 8.04
C LEU A 102 -11.47 6.30 8.12
N ALA A 103 -12.28 5.25 8.13
CA ALA A 103 -13.72 5.36 8.31
C ALA A 103 -14.06 5.30 9.82
N PRO A 104 -14.93 6.20 10.33
CA PRO A 104 -15.42 6.13 11.70
C PRO A 104 -16.49 5.05 11.83
N GLN A 105 -16.63 4.52 13.05
CA GLN A 105 -17.67 3.57 13.49
C GLN A 105 -17.47 2.13 13.06
N LEU A 106 -16.50 1.50 13.68
CA LEU A 106 -16.70 0.11 14.04
C LEU A 106 -16.56 -0.04 15.54
N ASP A 107 -17.65 -0.51 16.15
CA ASP A 107 -17.73 -0.88 17.55
C ASP A 107 -17.04 -2.24 17.71
N TRP A 108 -15.71 -2.21 17.59
CA TRP A 108 -14.82 -3.37 17.48
C TRP A 108 -14.19 -3.76 18.80
N GLU A 109 -14.58 -3.14 19.92
CA GLU A 109 -13.67 -2.60 20.95
C GLU A 109 -12.46 -3.45 21.34
N GLU A 110 -12.52 -4.76 21.22
CA GLU A 110 -11.44 -5.67 21.57
C GLU A 110 -11.37 -6.85 20.58
N ILE A 111 -10.25 -7.01 19.87
CA ILE A 111 -9.95 -8.22 19.12
C ILE A 111 -10.00 -9.40 20.09
N ARG A 112 -10.85 -10.39 19.81
CA ARG A 112 -11.03 -11.57 20.66
C ARG A 112 -10.30 -12.78 20.10
N GLY A 113 -9.84 -13.65 20.99
CA GLY A 113 -9.17 -14.89 20.63
C GLY A 113 -7.82 -14.66 19.94
N SER A 114 -7.35 -15.70 19.26
CA SER A 114 -6.07 -15.65 18.55
C SER A 114 -6.14 -14.76 17.31
N CYS A 115 -5.02 -14.11 17.00
CA CYS A 115 -4.81 -13.41 15.74
C CYS A 115 -3.75 -14.13 14.92
N VAL A 116 -3.93 -14.18 13.60
CA VAL A 116 -2.87 -14.66 12.68
C VAL A 116 -2.27 -13.44 11.99
N VAL A 117 -0.99 -13.20 12.23
CA VAL A 117 -0.24 -12.05 11.75
C VAL A 117 0.73 -12.51 10.67
N LEU A 118 0.71 -11.83 9.54
CA LEU A 118 1.63 -12.06 8.44
C LEU A 118 2.14 -10.74 7.90
N ARG A 119 3.32 -10.80 7.28
CA ARG A 119 3.96 -9.68 6.64
C ARG A 119 3.54 -9.65 5.18
N GLU A 120 2.53 -8.84 4.90
CA GLU A 120 2.06 -8.56 3.55
C GLU A 120 2.59 -7.20 3.11
N MET A 121 3.40 -7.20 2.06
CA MET A 121 3.86 -5.95 1.47
C MET A 121 2.77 -5.45 0.55
N ALA A 122 2.21 -4.27 0.82
CA ALA A 122 1.36 -3.56 -0.15
C ALA A 122 2.12 -3.16 -1.45
N ASN A 123 3.36 -3.65 -1.62
CA ASN A 123 4.22 -3.43 -2.77
C ASN A 123 4.50 -4.77 -3.49
N PRO A 124 4.01 -4.97 -4.73
CA PRO A 124 4.24 -6.19 -5.52
C PRO A 124 5.71 -6.40 -5.94
N ALA A 125 6.61 -5.44 -5.68
CA ALA A 125 8.03 -5.56 -6.00
C ALA A 125 8.89 -6.20 -4.89
N LEU A 126 8.29 -6.59 -3.75
CA LEU A 126 9.02 -7.19 -2.63
C LEU A 126 8.41 -8.54 -2.27
N PRO A 127 9.22 -9.61 -2.10
CA PRO A 127 8.70 -10.94 -1.77
C PRO A 127 7.96 -10.91 -0.43
N ARG A 128 6.91 -11.75 -0.28
CA ARG A 128 6.21 -11.97 1.01
C ARG A 128 7.26 -12.14 2.10
N GLY A 129 7.25 -11.19 3.03
CA GLY A 129 8.29 -11.12 4.03
C GLY A 129 8.05 -12.17 5.09
N ARG A 130 9.12 -12.75 5.61
CA ARG A 130 9.01 -13.53 6.84
C ARG A 130 9.02 -12.58 8.04
N ILE A 131 8.34 -12.97 9.10
CA ILE A 131 8.30 -12.23 10.36
C ILE A 131 8.84 -13.12 11.47
N SER A 132 9.70 -12.56 12.32
CA SER A 132 10.21 -13.26 13.50
C SER A 132 9.32 -13.04 14.72
N PRO A 133 9.22 -14.00 15.67
CA PRO A 133 8.50 -13.79 16.92
C PRO A 133 9.01 -12.58 17.71
N ARG A 134 10.33 -12.38 17.70
CA ARG A 134 10.98 -11.24 18.38
C ARG A 134 10.50 -9.91 17.80
N GLU A 135 10.46 -9.81 16.48
CA GLU A 135 10.00 -8.61 15.78
C GLU A 135 8.53 -8.32 16.06
N LEU A 136 7.69 -9.35 16.12
CA LEU A 136 6.28 -9.17 16.50
C LEU A 136 6.17 -8.67 17.95
N VAL A 137 6.93 -9.23 18.89
CA VAL A 137 6.99 -8.71 20.27
C VAL A 137 7.44 -7.25 20.31
N ASP A 138 8.50 -6.90 19.56
CA ASP A 138 8.99 -5.52 19.49
C ASP A 138 7.93 -4.57 18.91
N THR A 139 7.21 -5.00 17.89
CA THR A 139 6.08 -4.26 17.30
C THR A 139 4.96 -4.05 18.31
N LEU A 140 4.55 -5.10 19.03
CA LEU A 140 3.54 -4.96 20.09
C LEU A 140 4.02 -3.98 21.17
N GLN A 141 5.25 -4.12 21.64
CA GLN A 141 5.82 -3.19 22.64
C GLN A 141 5.89 -1.76 22.14
N PHE A 142 6.19 -1.54 20.86
CA PHE A 142 6.19 -0.22 20.26
C PHE A 142 4.81 0.47 20.37
N PHE A 143 3.71 -0.29 20.24
CA PHE A 143 2.34 0.18 20.37
C PHE A 143 1.76 0.09 21.80
N LYS A 144 2.54 -0.41 22.78
CA LYS A 144 2.12 -0.41 24.19
C LYS A 144 1.74 0.99 24.66
N ASP A 145 2.56 1.98 24.33
CA ASP A 145 2.41 3.38 24.78
C ASP A 145 2.10 4.35 23.63
N ARG A 146 1.80 3.84 22.43
CA ARG A 146 1.49 4.65 21.25
C ARG A 146 0.10 4.34 20.73
N ASP A 147 -0.56 5.37 20.20
CA ASP A 147 -1.81 5.20 19.48
C ASP A 147 -1.53 4.74 18.03
N ALA A 148 -2.03 3.55 17.69
CA ALA A 148 -1.78 2.95 16.38
C ALA A 148 -2.39 3.76 15.22
N GLN A 149 -3.54 4.42 15.43
CA GLN A 149 -4.18 5.27 14.41
C GLN A 149 -3.38 6.55 14.18
N ALA A 150 -2.87 7.16 15.25
CA ALA A 150 -2.04 8.36 15.16
C ALA A 150 -0.72 8.07 14.42
N VAL A 151 -0.05 6.96 14.74
CA VAL A 151 1.16 6.52 14.04
C VAL A 151 0.87 6.25 12.56
N ALA A 152 -0.24 5.58 12.25
CA ALA A 152 -0.66 5.33 10.87
C ALA A 152 -0.89 6.64 10.12
N ALA A 153 -1.64 7.59 10.70
CA ALA A 153 -1.92 8.89 10.13
C ALA A 153 -0.65 9.72 9.90
N GLU A 154 0.29 9.71 10.84
CA GLU A 154 1.58 10.40 10.72
C GLU A 154 2.42 9.81 9.58
N ARG A 155 2.53 8.48 9.51
CA ARG A 155 3.27 7.80 8.44
C ARG A 155 2.64 8.08 7.08
N ASP A 156 1.31 8.02 6.98
CA ASP A 156 0.57 8.31 5.73
C ASP A 156 0.76 9.76 5.29
N ARG A 157 0.75 10.68 6.24
CA ARG A 157 1.06 12.08 6.01
C ARG A 157 2.49 12.22 5.51
N ALA A 158 3.49 11.65 6.18
CA ALA A 158 4.89 11.70 5.75
C ALA A 158 5.08 11.14 4.33
N ARG A 159 4.38 10.06 3.97
CA ARG A 159 4.39 9.51 2.60
C ARG A 159 3.73 10.45 1.59
N SER A 160 2.65 11.13 1.99
CA SER A 160 1.98 12.14 1.15
C SER A 160 2.84 13.39 0.95
N PHE A 161 3.66 13.77 1.94
CA PHE A 161 4.59 14.91 1.87
C PHE A 161 5.95 14.56 1.24
N GLY A 162 6.34 13.28 1.20
CA GLY A 162 7.56 12.78 0.56
C GLY A 162 7.57 12.84 -0.97
N PHE A 163 6.50 13.32 -1.61
CA PHE A 163 6.48 13.70 -3.03
C PHE A 163 6.70 15.22 -3.19
N MET A 164 7.80 15.71 -2.65
CA MET A 164 8.39 17.02 -2.99
C MET A 164 9.79 16.75 -3.55
N PRO A 165 10.13 17.15 -4.80
CA PRO A 165 11.51 17.10 -5.24
C PRO A 165 12.31 18.09 -4.37
N GLY A 166 13.13 17.57 -3.43
CA GLY A 166 14.14 18.37 -2.71
C GLY A 166 14.06 18.46 -1.19
N VAL A 167 13.23 17.69 -0.47
CA VAL A 167 13.24 17.66 1.01
C VAL A 167 13.59 16.27 1.53
N LEU A 168 14.72 16.15 2.25
CA LEU A 168 15.19 14.90 2.84
C LEU A 168 14.26 14.42 3.98
N PRO A 169 14.05 13.09 4.14
CA PRO A 169 13.27 12.54 5.25
C PRO A 169 13.95 12.79 6.61
N PRO A 170 13.19 12.76 7.73
CA PRO A 170 13.75 12.93 9.06
C PRO A 170 14.82 11.88 9.35
N VAL A 171 15.94 12.36 9.87
CA VAL A 171 17.21 11.64 10.06
C VAL A 171 17.03 10.51 11.08
N LEU A 172 17.35 9.26 10.70
CA LEU A 172 17.46 8.14 11.63
C LEU A 172 18.54 8.42 12.69
N PRO A 173 18.41 7.93 13.94
CA PRO A 173 19.45 8.03 14.96
C PRO A 173 20.79 7.47 14.46
N VAL A 174 21.88 8.14 14.85
CA VAL A 174 23.22 8.00 14.29
C VAL A 174 23.82 6.58 14.40
N ASP A 175 23.31 5.75 15.30
CA ASP A 175 23.92 4.48 15.68
C ASP A 175 23.23 3.22 15.09
N HIS A 176 22.34 3.36 14.11
CA HIS A 176 21.61 2.22 13.56
C HIS A 176 22.43 1.42 12.51
N PRO A 177 22.57 0.08 12.65
CA PRO A 177 23.44 -0.75 11.79
C PRO A 177 23.05 -0.78 10.30
N LEU A 178 21.81 -0.39 9.95
CA LEU A 178 21.37 -0.27 8.54
C LEU A 178 21.93 0.96 7.80
N ARG A 179 22.58 1.90 8.49
CA ARG A 179 23.18 3.08 7.84
C ARG A 179 24.38 2.71 6.97
N ALA A 180 25.13 1.65 7.32
CA ALA A 180 26.30 1.19 6.58
C ALA A 180 25.96 0.52 5.23
N ALA A 181 24.73 0.06 5.05
CA ALA A 181 24.27 -0.57 3.81
C ALA A 181 23.91 0.46 2.73
N ILE A 182 23.40 1.63 3.14
CA ILE A 182 22.94 2.68 2.21
C ILE A 182 24.13 3.44 1.61
N THR A 183 25.21 3.68 2.36
CA THR A 183 26.37 4.43 1.87
C THR A 183 27.17 3.70 0.79
N ARG A 184 27.12 2.37 0.74
CA ARG A 184 27.83 1.56 -0.26
C ARG A 184 27.12 1.49 -1.62
N GLY A 185 25.82 1.80 -1.68
CA GLY A 185 25.05 1.76 -2.93
C GLY A 185 25.19 3.02 -3.81
N LEU A 186 25.61 4.16 -3.24
CA LEU A 186 25.57 5.46 -3.93
C LEU A 186 26.86 5.85 -4.69
N GLN A 187 27.95 5.09 -4.58
CA GLN A 187 29.23 5.46 -5.22
C GLN A 187 29.48 4.80 -6.58
N ALA A 188 28.60 3.91 -7.05
CA ALA A 188 28.85 3.13 -8.26
C ALA A 188 28.29 3.73 -9.57
N THR A 189 27.55 4.84 -9.54
CA THR A 189 26.92 5.41 -10.76
C THR A 189 27.12 6.92 -10.87
N SER A 190 28.37 7.36 -10.99
CA SER A 190 28.65 8.71 -11.49
C SER A 190 29.98 8.73 -12.25
N ALA A 191 29.93 8.22 -13.48
CA ALA A 191 30.89 8.59 -14.50
C ALA A 191 30.19 8.67 -15.86
N SER A 192 30.29 9.85 -16.47
CA SER A 192 30.12 10.14 -17.90
C SER A 192 28.72 10.53 -18.40
N ALA A 193 28.49 11.85 -18.49
CA ALA A 193 27.81 12.44 -19.64
C ALA A 193 28.23 13.91 -19.78
N SER A 194 29.23 14.13 -20.65
CA SER A 194 29.66 15.45 -21.10
C SER A 194 28.67 16.02 -22.11
N ALA A 195 28.49 17.33 -22.03
CA ALA A 195 27.67 18.17 -22.90
C ALA A 195 28.28 18.36 -24.29
N THR A 196 27.42 18.50 -25.31
CA THR A 196 27.65 19.37 -26.47
C THR A 196 26.33 19.86 -27.07
N SER A 197 26.38 21.11 -27.51
CA SER A 197 25.32 21.98 -28.02
C SER A 197 25.42 22.19 -29.55
N SER A 198 24.29 22.43 -30.25
CA SER A 198 24.08 23.29 -31.45
C SER A 198 22.70 22.99 -32.05
N SER A 199 21.71 23.87 -32.28
CA SER A 199 21.56 25.20 -32.93
C SER A 199 21.16 25.14 -34.42
N ARG A 200 20.08 25.90 -34.77
CA ARG A 200 19.57 26.39 -36.09
C ARG A 200 18.69 25.41 -36.90
N ASN A 201 17.66 25.76 -37.68
CA ASN A 201 16.99 27.00 -38.15
C ASN A 201 15.60 26.54 -38.73
N ARG A 202 14.44 27.16 -38.44
CA ARG A 202 13.73 28.22 -39.18
C ARG A 202 13.32 27.90 -40.63
N THR A 203 12.01 27.77 -40.92
CA THR A 203 11.29 28.51 -41.99
C THR A 203 9.77 28.34 -41.92
N SER A 204 9.10 29.42 -42.33
CA SER A 204 7.66 29.71 -42.40
C SER A 204 7.09 29.29 -43.76
N ILE A 205 5.77 29.06 -43.89
CA ILE A 205 4.90 29.53 -44.98
C ILE A 205 3.41 29.33 -44.62
N SER A 206 2.64 30.39 -44.86
CA SER A 206 1.18 30.53 -44.73
C SER A 206 0.42 29.98 -45.93
N SER A 207 -0.87 29.64 -45.79
CA SER A 207 -1.98 30.15 -46.64
C SER A 207 -3.34 29.47 -46.36
N HIS A 208 -4.40 30.23 -46.65
CA HIS A 208 -5.82 30.04 -46.38
C HIS A 208 -6.53 29.05 -47.32
N GLY A 209 -7.72 28.56 -46.92
CA GLY A 209 -8.72 28.04 -47.87
C GLY A 209 -9.79 27.12 -47.27
N HIS A 210 -11.05 27.36 -47.60
CA HIS A 210 -12.28 26.81 -47.01
C HIS A 210 -12.77 25.47 -47.60
N ALA A 211 -13.68 24.84 -46.83
CA ALA A 211 -14.87 24.08 -47.23
C ALA A 211 -14.79 22.54 -47.42
N ALA A 212 -15.40 21.86 -46.44
CA ALA A 212 -16.35 20.74 -46.52
C ALA A 212 -16.16 19.64 -47.60
N SER A 213 -15.83 18.42 -47.17
CA SER A 213 -16.74 17.27 -47.26
C SER A 213 -16.13 16.01 -46.66
N GLN A 214 -17.03 15.13 -46.26
CA GLN A 214 -16.88 13.93 -45.44
C GLN A 214 -16.04 12.84 -46.12
N ALA A 215 -15.12 12.22 -45.38
CA ALA A 215 -14.85 10.77 -45.36
C ALA A 215 -13.62 10.44 -44.49
N ALA A 216 -13.68 9.31 -43.79
CA ALA A 216 -12.63 8.67 -43.00
C ALA A 216 -12.24 9.36 -41.68
N GLN A 217 -13.04 9.16 -40.62
CA GLN A 217 -12.63 9.47 -39.25
C GLN A 217 -11.52 8.50 -38.80
N ALA A 218 -10.27 8.84 -39.13
CA ALA A 218 -9.15 8.55 -38.24
C ALA A 218 -9.39 9.39 -36.99
N GLY A 219 -9.90 8.76 -35.93
CA GLY A 219 -10.40 9.44 -34.74
C GLY A 219 -9.37 10.40 -34.16
N VAL A 220 -9.64 11.71 -34.29
CA VAL A 220 -8.84 12.75 -33.65
C VAL A 220 -8.94 12.51 -32.15
N GLN A 221 -7.83 12.12 -31.54
CA GLN A 221 -7.77 11.96 -30.10
C GLN A 221 -8.01 13.32 -29.46
N GLN A 222 -8.92 13.38 -28.49
CA GLN A 222 -9.27 14.59 -27.76
C GLN A 222 -9.18 14.36 -26.26
N CYS A 223 -8.84 15.42 -25.53
CA CYS A 223 -8.80 15.39 -24.09
C CYS A 223 -10.18 15.08 -23.51
N ALA A 224 -10.31 13.98 -22.75
CA ALA A 224 -11.57 13.54 -22.15
C ALA A 224 -12.16 14.54 -21.13
N THR A 225 -11.39 15.55 -20.72
CA THR A 225 -11.82 16.58 -19.76
C THR A 225 -12.14 17.91 -20.40
N CYS A 226 -11.29 18.40 -21.29
CA CYS A 226 -11.41 19.76 -21.85
C CYS A 226 -11.68 19.79 -23.35
N GLY A 227 -11.78 18.64 -24.01
CA GLY A 227 -12.12 18.51 -25.43
C GLY A 227 -11.03 18.99 -26.41
N LYS A 228 -9.87 19.44 -25.92
CA LYS A 228 -8.75 19.84 -26.81
C LYS A 228 -8.23 18.66 -27.61
N THR A 229 -8.05 18.84 -28.90
CA THR A 229 -7.54 17.83 -29.83
C THR A 229 -6.03 17.89 -29.94
N ASP A 230 -5.41 16.74 -30.24
CA ASP A 230 -3.98 16.65 -30.51
C ASP A 230 -3.64 17.54 -31.72
N GLY A 231 -2.70 18.47 -31.56
CA GLY A 231 -2.37 19.50 -32.57
C GLY A 231 -2.84 20.93 -32.24
N SER A 232 -3.71 21.11 -31.24
CA SER A 232 -4.07 22.44 -30.71
C SER A 232 -3.15 22.82 -29.53
N THR A 233 -1.86 23.04 -29.80
CA THR A 233 -0.84 23.46 -28.81
C THR A 233 -0.63 22.54 -27.58
N CYS A 234 -1.22 21.35 -27.56
CA CYS A 234 -1.04 20.39 -26.48
C CYS A 234 -0.90 18.96 -27.02
N GLU A 235 0.13 18.26 -26.53
CA GLU A 235 0.34 16.83 -26.76
C GLU A 235 -0.56 16.04 -25.82
N LEU A 236 -1.40 15.16 -26.38
CA LEU A 236 -2.28 14.32 -25.58
C LEU A 236 -1.54 13.07 -25.08
N LYS A 237 -1.72 12.79 -23.79
CA LYS A 237 -1.17 11.61 -23.12
C LYS A 237 -2.28 10.64 -22.79
N ALA A 238 -2.11 9.39 -23.22
CA ALA A 238 -3.02 8.32 -22.88
C ALA A 238 -2.95 7.99 -21.37
N CYS A 239 -4.06 7.51 -20.82
CA CYS A 239 -4.12 7.01 -19.45
C CYS A 239 -3.09 5.89 -19.25
N ALA A 240 -2.23 5.99 -18.24
CA ALA A 240 -1.15 5.02 -18.03
C ALA A 240 -1.65 3.58 -17.79
N LEU A 241 -2.87 3.41 -17.25
CA LEU A 241 -3.43 2.10 -16.93
C LEU A 241 -4.17 1.49 -18.12
N CYS A 242 -5.27 2.10 -18.57
CA CYS A 242 -6.08 1.53 -19.65
C CYS A 242 -5.64 1.91 -21.06
N LYS A 243 -4.90 3.01 -21.21
CA LYS A 243 -4.54 3.65 -22.50
C LYS A 243 -5.70 3.99 -23.43
N SER A 244 -6.95 3.89 -22.96
CA SER A 244 -8.17 4.15 -23.75
C SER A 244 -8.67 5.59 -23.68
N ALA A 245 -8.25 6.36 -22.67
CA ALA A 245 -8.62 7.78 -22.51
C ALA A 245 -7.38 8.68 -22.68
N TRP A 246 -7.55 9.86 -23.26
CA TRP A 246 -6.48 10.81 -23.57
C TRP A 246 -6.66 12.12 -22.83
N TYR A 247 -5.55 12.73 -22.40
CA TYR A 247 -5.56 13.96 -21.61
C TYR A 247 -4.41 14.88 -22.03
N CYS A 248 -4.67 16.18 -22.13
CA CYS A 248 -3.62 17.16 -22.42
C CYS A 248 -2.66 17.39 -21.23
N GLY A 249 -2.95 16.81 -20.06
CA GLY A 249 -2.12 16.94 -18.87
C GLY A 249 -2.71 16.24 -17.66
N ARG A 250 -1.89 16.16 -16.60
CA ARG A 250 -2.23 15.47 -15.36
C ARG A 250 -3.43 16.10 -14.64
N ASP A 251 -3.64 17.41 -14.79
CA ASP A 251 -4.78 18.10 -14.15
C ASP A 251 -6.11 17.73 -14.79
N CYS A 252 -6.14 17.54 -16.12
CA CYS A 252 -7.33 17.03 -16.81
C CYS A 252 -7.60 15.58 -16.38
N GLN A 253 -6.57 14.73 -16.36
CA GLN A 253 -6.70 13.35 -15.88
C GLN A 253 -7.25 13.28 -14.45
N LYS A 254 -6.75 14.10 -13.52
CA LYS A 254 -7.24 14.13 -12.12
C LYS A 254 -8.70 14.55 -12.01
N LYS A 255 -9.13 15.53 -12.81
CA LYS A 255 -10.52 16.00 -12.85
C LYS A 255 -11.47 14.90 -13.34
N ASP A 256 -11.07 14.17 -14.38
CA ASP A 256 -11.86 13.06 -14.93
C ASP A 256 -11.75 11.77 -14.11
N PHE A 257 -10.70 11.59 -13.30
CA PHE A 257 -10.41 10.34 -12.59
C PHE A 257 -11.56 9.83 -11.72
N LYS A 258 -12.35 10.71 -11.10
CA LYS A 258 -13.52 10.30 -10.30
C LYS A 258 -14.56 9.54 -11.13
N ARG A 259 -14.74 9.93 -12.40
CA ARG A 259 -15.63 9.26 -13.37
C ARG A 259 -14.91 8.07 -14.02
N HIS A 260 -13.71 8.31 -14.54
CA HIS A 260 -12.93 7.32 -15.29
C HIS A 260 -12.49 6.12 -14.44
N LYS A 261 -12.26 6.24 -13.13
CA LYS A 261 -11.80 5.14 -12.27
C LYS A 261 -12.68 3.89 -12.36
N LYS A 262 -13.99 4.05 -12.54
CA LYS A 262 -14.95 2.94 -12.59
C LYS A 262 -14.79 2.08 -13.85
N GLU A 263 -14.49 2.70 -14.98
CA GLU A 263 -14.30 2.03 -16.28
C GLU A 263 -12.84 1.70 -16.57
N CYS A 264 -11.89 2.42 -15.96
CA CYS A 264 -10.45 2.29 -16.22
C CYS A 264 -9.96 0.85 -15.97
N ALA A 265 -10.42 0.22 -14.89
CA ALA A 265 -10.06 -1.16 -14.56
C ALA A 265 -10.63 -2.18 -15.54
N SER A 266 -11.81 -1.94 -16.10
CA SER A 266 -12.43 -2.82 -17.11
C SER A 266 -11.71 -2.69 -18.45
N LEU A 267 -11.48 -1.47 -18.91
CA LEU A 267 -10.77 -1.16 -20.15
C LEU A 267 -9.33 -1.68 -20.14
N ALA A 268 -8.64 -1.58 -19.00
CA ALA A 268 -7.30 -2.14 -18.85
C ALA A 268 -7.27 -3.66 -19.05
N ARG A 269 -8.26 -4.38 -18.49
CA ARG A 269 -8.37 -5.85 -18.67
C ARG A 269 -8.68 -6.24 -20.11
N GLN A 270 -9.60 -5.52 -20.76
CA GLN A 270 -9.99 -5.79 -22.16
C GLN A 270 -8.81 -5.65 -23.13
N ARG A 271 -7.87 -4.74 -22.85
CA ARG A 271 -6.70 -4.51 -23.69
C ARG A 271 -5.63 -5.61 -23.59
N HIS A 272 -5.61 -6.41 -22.53
CA HIS A 272 -4.69 -7.53 -22.40
C HIS A 272 -5.17 -8.79 -23.15
N GLN A 273 -6.40 -8.78 -23.67
CA GLN A 273 -7.03 -9.90 -24.36
C GLN A 273 -7.08 -9.70 -25.89
N GLN A 274 -6.51 -8.61 -26.40
CA GLN A 274 -6.33 -8.30 -27.83
C GLN A 274 -4.84 -8.30 -28.16
#